data_AF-A0A645JAK7-F1
#
_entry.id   AF-A0A645JAK7-F1
#
_cell.length_a   1.000
_cell.length_b   1.000
_cell.length_c   1.000
_cell.angle_alpha   90.00
_cell.angle_beta   90.00
_cell.angle_gamma   90.00
#
_symmetry.space_group_name_H-M   'P 1'
#
loop_
_entity.id
_entity.type
_entity.pdbx_description
1 polymer ?
#
loop_
_entity_poly.entity_id
_entity_poly.type
_entity_poly.pdbx_seq_one_letter_code
_entity_poly.pdbx_strand_id
1 'polypeptide(L)' 'MADAEQSIEAVMSSPQEMEAFGFDAPMPCLLIKRKSMDAEGRLIEYVEGTFRGDAYAYRVRLAG' A
#
# COMPACT_ATOMS: atom_id res chain seq x y z
N MET A 1 -19.57 -13.56 -3.58
CA MET A 1 -18.40 -13.68 -2.67
C MET A 1 -17.88 -12.27 -2.47
N ALA A 2 -17.42 -11.90 -1.28
CA ALA A 2 -16.70 -10.64 -1.10
C ALA A 2 -15.36 -10.70 -1.86
N ASP A 3 -14.88 -9.56 -2.35
CA ASP A 3 -13.69 -9.46 -3.19
C ASP A 3 -12.80 -8.28 -2.77
N ALA A 4 -11.54 -8.27 -3.21
CA ALA A 4 -10.64 -7.15 -3.03
C ALA A 4 -9.70 -6.95 -4.22
N GLU A 5 -9.52 -5.68 -4.60
CA GLU A 5 -8.52 -5.25 -5.57
C GLU A 5 -7.37 -4.56 -4.81
N GLN A 6 -6.12 -4.95 -5.08
CA GLN A 6 -4.95 -4.36 -4.46
C GLN A 6 -3.89 -3.96 -5.50
N SER A 7 -3.41 -2.71 -5.43
CA SER A 7 -2.22 -2.25 -6.14
C SER A 7 -1.01 -2.17 -5.20
N ILE A 8 0.17 -2.42 -5.75
CA ILE A 8 1.46 -2.22 -5.10
C ILE A 8 2.31 -1.41 -6.07
N GLU A 9 2.64 -0.19 -5.69
CA GLU A 9 3.27 0.80 -6.56
C GLU A 9 4.60 1.25 -5.96
N ALA A 10 5.61 1.43 -6.81
CA ALA A 10 6.86 2.07 -6.41
C ALA A 10 6.68 3.60 -6.49
N VAL A 11 6.95 4.29 -5.39
CA VAL A 11 6.79 5.75 -5.29
C VAL A 11 7.98 6.37 -4.57
N MET A 12 8.13 7.70 -4.66
CA MET A 12 9.00 8.46 -3.76
C MET A 12 8.17 9.00 -2.60
N SER A 13 8.74 9.05 -1.39
CA SER A 13 8.06 9.62 -0.22
C SER A 13 7.70 11.09 -0.43
N SER A 14 6.48 11.45 -0.08
CA SER A 14 6.00 12.82 0.10
C SER A 14 6.62 13.49 1.34
N PRO A 15 6.53 14.82 1.49
CA PRO A 15 7.01 15.50 2.69
C PRO A 15 6.40 14.98 4.00
N GLN A 16 5.10 14.64 4.01
CA GLN A 16 4.42 14.10 5.18
C GLN A 16 4.95 12.71 5.56
N GLU A 17 5.21 11.87 4.57
CA GLU A 17 5.80 10.55 4.78
C GLU A 17 7.26 10.66 5.24
N MET A 18 8.01 11.64 4.72
CA MET A 18 9.37 11.92 5.19
C MET A 18 9.38 12.29 6.68
N GLU A 19 8.47 13.17 7.11
CA GLU A 19 8.33 13.53 8.52
C GLU A 19 7.95 12.31 9.37
N ALA A 20 6.97 11.52 8.93
CA ALA A 20 6.51 10.33 9.64
C ALA A 20 7.58 9.22 9.72
N PHE A 21 8.41 9.07 8.70
CA PHE A 21 9.45 8.02 8.62
C PHE A 21 10.83 8.47 9.09
N GLY A 22 11.02 9.77 9.34
CA GLY A 22 12.30 10.35 9.72
C GLY A 22 13.31 10.36 8.57
N PHE A 23 12.87 10.68 7.35
CA PHE A 23 13.74 10.82 6.19
C PHE A 23 14.18 12.28 5.99
N ASP A 24 15.48 12.47 5.77
CA ASP A 24 16.05 13.80 5.50
C ASP A 24 15.93 14.22 4.02
N ALA A 25 15.63 13.27 3.12
CA ALA A 25 15.42 13.49 1.69
C ALA A 25 14.36 12.51 1.14
N PRO A 26 13.78 12.73 -0.05
CA PRO A 26 12.82 11.79 -0.63
C PRO A 26 13.44 10.40 -0.82
N MET A 27 12.76 9.36 -0.33
CA MET A 27 13.23 7.97 -0.39
C MET A 27 12.24 7.08 -1.15
N PRO A 28 12.73 6.03 -1.87
CA PRO A 28 11.87 5.03 -2.48
C PRO A 28 11.00 4.30 -1.45
N CYS A 29 9.70 4.22 -1.71
CA CYS A 29 8.70 3.59 -0.87
C CYS A 29 7.79 2.67 -1.68
N LEU A 30 7.05 1.82 -0.96
CA LEU A 30 5.94 1.03 -1.51
C LEU A 30 4.62 1.68 -1.11
N LEU A 31 3.81 2.07 -2.08
CA LEU A 31 2.43 2.49 -1.87
C LEU A 31 1.51 1.31 -2.15
N ILE A 32 0.76 0.88 -1.14
CA ILE A 32 -0.20 -0.20 -1.25
C ILE A 32 -1.60 0.39 -1.11
N LYS A 33 -2.44 0.17 -2.12
CA LYS A 33 -3.86 0.58 -2.10
C LYS A 33 -4.73 -0.65 -2.16
N ARG A 34 -5.75 -0.74 -1.30
CA ARG A 34 -6.71 -1.84 -1.32
C ARG A 34 -8.14 -1.31 -1.31
N LYS A 35 -8.95 -1.84 -2.23
CA LYS A 35 -10.40 -1.70 -2.26
C LYS A 35 -10.98 -3.05 -1.88
N SER A 36 -11.84 -3.08 -0.87
CA SER A 36 -12.60 -4.28 -0.51
C SER A 36 -14.07 -4.06 -0.80
N MET A 37 -14.71 -5.07 -1.39
CA MET A 37 -16.12 -5.05 -1.81
C MET A 37 -16.90 -6.16 -1.12
N ASP A 38 -18.16 -5.88 -0.78
CA ASP A 38 -19.08 -6.90 -0.30
C ASP A 38 -19.53 -7.86 -1.43
N ALA A 39 -20.40 -8.81 -1.09
CA ALA A 39 -20.89 -9.80 -2.05
C ALA A 39 -21.75 -9.20 -3.17
N GLU A 40 -22.25 -7.99 -3.00
CA GLU A 40 -23.03 -7.24 -3.98
C GLU A 40 -22.15 -6.28 -4.82
N GLY A 41 -20.83 -6.29 -4.62
CA GLY A 41 -19.87 -5.44 -5.33
C GLY A 41 -19.81 -4.00 -4.82
N ARG A 42 -20.40 -3.69 -3.66
CA ARG A 42 -20.34 -2.35 -3.08
C ARG A 42 -19.02 -2.18 -2.34
N LEU A 43 -18.35 -1.05 -2.55
CA LEU A 43 -17.12 -0.70 -1.83
C LEU A 43 -17.41 -0.53 -0.34
N ILE A 44 -16.74 -1.34 0.48
CA ILE A 44 -16.88 -1.29 1.95
C ILE A 44 -15.67 -0.67 2.64
N GLU A 45 -14.47 -0.79 2.05
CA GLU A 45 -13.24 -0.25 2.60
C GLU A 45 -12.33 0.21 1.46
N TYR A 46 -11.72 1.38 1.65
CA TYR A 46 -10.57 1.83 0.86
C TYR A 46 -9.44 2.23 1.82
N VAL A 47 -8.27 1.63 1.62
CA VAL A 47 -7.08 1.92 2.41
C VAL A 47 -5.89 2.21 1.51
N GLU A 48 -5.11 3.20 1.90
CA GLU A 48 -3.79 3.51 1.35
C GLU A 48 -2.76 3.45 2.47
N GLY A 49 -1.63 2.82 2.21
CA GLY A 49 -0.51 2.76 3.13
C GLY A 49 0.81 2.87 2.39
N THR A 50 1.67 3.77 2.85
CA THR A 50 3.04 3.89 2.36
C THR A 50 3.99 3.19 3.32
N PHE A 51 4.93 2.43 2.77
CA PHE A 51 5.89 1.65 3.53
C PHE A 51 7.31 2.00 3.08
N ARG A 52 8.21 2.13 4.06
CA ARG A 52 9.64 2.32 3.87
C ARG A 52 10.24 1.19 3.02
N GLY A 53 10.67 1.50 1.80
CA GLY A 53 11.24 0.51 0.87
C GLY A 53 12.62 -0.02 1.29
N ASP A 54 13.30 0.70 2.18
CA ASP A 54 14.58 0.32 2.78
C ASP A 54 14.43 -0.62 3.99
N ALA A 55 13.24 -0.67 4.61
CA ALA A 55 12.98 -1.42 5.83
C ALA A 55 12.00 -2.58 5.66
N TYR A 56 11.10 -2.51 4.67
CA TYR A 56 10.03 -3.49 4.46
C TYR A 56 10.07 -4.08 3.05
N ALA A 57 9.74 -5.37 2.96
CA ALA A 57 9.50 -6.06 1.70
C ALA A 57 8.10 -6.68 1.73
N TYR A 58 7.32 -6.44 0.69
CA TYR A 58 6.02 -7.08 0.52
C TYR A 58 6.21 -8.50 -0.02
N ARG A 59 5.69 -9.50 0.69
CA ARG A 59 5.81 -10.93 0.34
C ARG A 59 4.44 -11.55 0.15
N VAL A 60 4.26 -12.27 -0.96
CA VAL A 60 3.06 -13.06 -1.26
C VAL A 60 3.47 -14.48 -1.61
N ARG A 61 2.73 -15.45 -1.10
CA ARG A 61 2.78 -16.83 -1.54
C ARG A 61 1.56 -17.10 -2.41
N LEU A 62 1.80 -17.47 -3.66
CA LEU A 62 0.75 -17.92 -4.57
C LEU A 62 0.64 -19.44 -4.46
N ALA A 63 -0.55 -19.95 -4.19
CA ALA A 63 -0.87 -21.37 -4.32
C ALA A 63 -1.64 -21.55 -5.62
N GLY A 64 -1.20 -22.52 -6.43
CA GLY A 64 -1.88 -22.93 -7.66
C GLY A 64 -2.97 -23.94 -7.41
#